data_AF-A0A6B3IA19-F1
#
_entry.id   AF-A0A6B3IA19-F1
#
_cell.length_a   1.000
_cell.length_b   1.000
_cell.length_c   1.000
_cell.angle_alpha   90.00
_cell.angle_beta   90.00
_cell.angle_gamma   90.00
#
_symmetry.space_group_name_H-M   'P 1'
#
loop_
_entity.id
_entity.type
_entity.pdbx_description
1 polymer ?
#
loop_
_entity_poly.entity_id
_entity_poly.type
_entity_poly.pdbx_seq_one_letter_code
_entity_poly.pdbx_strand_id
1 'polypeptide(L)'
;IQPSEFGKLALILWGADLLARKQDKRLLTQWKHMLVPLVPVAFMLLGLIMLGGDMGTAIILTAILFGLLWLAGAPTRLFAGVLGFAAAIAFVLVWTSPNRMSRLSCMGVLGEPDPDDGCWQAAHGIYALASGGWFGSGLGASVEKWGQLPEPHTDFIFAITGEELGLAGTLSVLALFAALGYAGIR
;
A
#
# COMPACT_ATOMS: atom_id res chain seq x y z
N ILE A 1 17.78 9.58 0.40
CA ILE A 1 16.95 9.57 1.63
C ILE A 1 15.60 10.21 1.28
N GLN A 2 14.50 9.47 1.43
CA GLN A 2 13.17 9.96 1.07
C GLN A 2 12.53 10.66 2.28
N PRO A 3 12.17 11.95 2.20
CA PRO A 3 11.59 12.69 3.33
C PRO A 3 10.29 12.07 3.89
N SER A 4 9.54 11.37 3.02
CA SER A 4 8.27 10.73 3.36
C SER A 4 8.42 9.60 4.38
N GLU A 5 9.58 8.94 4.46
CA GLU A 5 9.88 7.92 5.47
C GLU A 5 9.88 8.51 6.89
N PHE A 6 10.53 9.66 7.07
CA PHE A 6 10.50 10.37 8.35
C PHE A 6 9.10 10.89 8.67
N GLY A 7 8.36 11.34 7.65
CA GLY A 7 6.97 11.77 7.81
C GLY A 7 6.07 10.67 8.37
N LYS A 8 6.20 9.43 7.89
CA LYS A 8 5.48 8.26 8.40
C LYS A 8 5.79 8.01 9.88
N LEU A 9 7.08 7.92 10.24
CA LEU A 9 7.51 7.68 11.62
C LEU A 9 7.07 8.80 12.56
N ALA A 10 7.23 10.06 12.14
CA ALA A 10 6.80 11.22 12.92
C ALA A 10 5.28 11.20 13.16
N LEU A 11 4.48 10.90 12.13
CA LEU A 11 3.02 10.81 12.27
C LEU A 11 2.60 9.70 13.24
N ILE A 12 3.25 8.53 13.18
CA ILE A 12 2.97 7.41 14.09
C ILE A 12 3.26 7.83 15.55
N LEU A 13 4.47 8.32 15.81
CA LEU A 13 4.91 8.64 17.17
C LEU A 13 4.13 9.81 17.77
N TRP A 14 4.02 10.91 17.02
CA TRP A 14 3.27 12.10 17.46
C TRP A 14 1.77 11.81 17.56
N GLY A 15 1.20 11.10 16.59
CA GLY A 15 -0.22 10.75 16.58
C GLY A 15 -0.59 9.84 17.74
N ALA A 16 0.23 8.84 18.05
CA ALA A 16 0.02 7.96 19.20
C ALA A 16 0.12 8.71 20.54
N ASP A 17 1.16 9.54 20.74
CA ASP A 17 1.32 10.36 21.96
C ASP A 17 0.15 11.35 22.14
N LEU A 18 -0.26 12.01 21.06
CA LEU A 18 -1.40 12.91 21.07
C LEU A 18 -2.71 12.21 21.48
N LEU A 19 -2.98 11.03 20.92
CA LEU A 19 -4.17 10.25 21.22
C LEU A 19 -4.14 9.72 22.66
N ALA A 20 -2.99 9.24 23.15
CA ALA A 20 -2.81 8.81 24.54
C ALA A 20 -3.11 9.95 25.53
N ARG A 21 -2.55 11.15 25.30
CA ARG A 21 -2.84 12.33 26.15
C ARG A 21 -4.30 12.75 26.14
N LYS A 22 -4.99 12.58 25.00
CA LYS A 22 -6.43 12.88 24.88
C LYS A 22 -7.29 11.84 25.57
N GLN A 23 -6.85 10.58 25.59
CA GLN A 23 -7.48 9.51 26.36
C GLN A 23 -7.43 9.81 27.87
N ASP A 24 -6.26 10.18 28.39
CA ASP A 24 -6.10 10.54 29.81
C ASP A 24 -7.01 11.69 30.24
N LYS A 25 -7.23 12.66 29.34
CA LYS A 25 -8.10 13.81 29.56
C LYS A 25 -9.59 13.52 29.32
N ARG A 26 -9.99 12.28 29.00
CA ARG A 26 -11.36 11.87 28.63
C ARG A 26 -11.97 12.65 27.46
N LEU A 27 -11.13 13.29 26.64
CA LEU A 27 -11.55 14.11 25.50
C LEU A 27 -11.93 13.28 24.27
N LEU A 28 -11.70 11.96 24.30
CA LEU A 28 -12.08 11.05 23.22
C LEU A 28 -13.61 10.89 23.05
N THR A 29 -14.39 11.23 24.08
CA THR A 29 -15.86 11.23 24.02
C THR A 29 -16.40 12.21 22.97
N GLN A 30 -15.63 13.26 22.65
CA GLN A 30 -15.96 14.22 21.61
C GLN A 30 -15.08 13.97 20.37
N TRP A 31 -15.59 13.17 19.44
CA TRP A 31 -15.08 12.95 18.08
C TRP A 31 -14.43 14.17 17.40
N LYS A 32 -14.99 15.39 17.52
CA LYS A 32 -14.37 16.62 16.97
C LYS A 32 -13.01 16.95 17.61
N HIS A 33 -12.89 16.77 18.93
CA HIS A 33 -11.63 16.97 19.66
C HIS A 33 -10.63 15.83 19.45
N MET A 34 -11.08 14.65 19.05
CA MET A 34 -10.20 13.55 18.67
C MET A 34 -9.59 13.80 17.27
N LEU A 35 -10.38 14.34 16.33
CA LEU A 35 -9.91 14.63 14.96
C LEU A 35 -8.92 15.78 14.90
N VAL A 36 -9.03 16.78 15.78
CA VAL A 36 -8.14 17.94 15.82
C VAL A 36 -7.10 17.80 16.95
N PRO A 37 -5.79 17.92 16.68
CA PRO A 37 -5.13 18.31 15.42
C PRO A 37 -4.70 17.18 14.48
N LEU A 38 -5.01 15.91 14.79
CA LEU A 38 -4.45 14.75 14.07
C LEU A 38 -4.74 14.78 12.56
N VAL A 39 -6.00 14.97 12.18
CA VAL A 39 -6.45 14.92 10.78
C VAL A 39 -5.89 16.09 9.96
N PRO A 40 -5.94 17.36 10.39
CA PRO A 40 -5.30 18.46 9.67
C PRO A 40 -3.82 18.25 9.39
N VAL A 41 -3.05 17.75 10.36
CA VAL A 41 -1.61 17.48 10.19
C VAL A 41 -1.39 16.33 9.20
N ALA A 42 -2.18 15.25 9.29
CA ALA A 42 -2.10 14.15 8.35
C ALA A 42 -2.44 14.59 6.91
N PHE A 43 -3.48 15.41 6.73
CA PHE A 43 -3.82 15.97 5.41
C PHE A 43 -2.76 16.92 4.86
N MET A 44 -2.10 17.70 5.72
CA MET A 44 -0.96 18.53 5.31
C MET A 44 0.19 17.66 4.77
N LEU A 45 0.55 16.59 5.50
CA LEU A 45 1.59 15.64 5.05
C LEU A 45 1.19 14.93 3.76
N LEU A 46 -0.06 14.47 3.66
CA LEU A 46 -0.60 13.87 2.43
C LEU A 46 -0.52 14.85 1.26
N GLY A 47 -0.88 16.12 1.46
CA GLY A 47 -0.75 17.15 0.43
C GLY A 47 0.68 17.32 -0.07
N LEU A 48 1.65 17.38 0.85
CA LEU A 48 3.08 17.47 0.51
C LEU A 48 3.57 16.25 -0.29
N ILE A 49 3.15 15.05 0.09
CA ILE A 49 3.56 13.80 -0.59
C ILE A 49 2.91 13.69 -1.96
N MET A 50 1.65 14.10 -2.08
CA MET A 50 0.95 14.14 -3.36
C MET A 50 1.54 15.20 -4.32
N LEU A 51 2.05 16.32 -3.80
CA LEU A 51 2.85 17.27 -4.59
C LEU A 51 4.16 16.63 -5.09
N GLY A 52 4.74 15.72 -4.30
CA GLY A 52 5.87 14.89 -4.71
C GLY A 52 5.51 13.77 -5.70
N GLY A 53 4.22 13.58 -6.02
CA GLY A 53 3.75 12.57 -6.97
C GLY A 53 3.76 11.12 -6.45
N ASP A 54 4.01 10.91 -5.16
CA ASP A 54 4.15 9.56 -4.57
C ASP A 54 2.82 9.05 -4.00
N MET A 55 2.07 8.33 -4.83
CA MET A 55 0.80 7.72 -4.43
C MET A 55 0.95 6.55 -3.46
N GLY A 56 2.03 5.78 -3.57
CA GLY A 56 2.26 4.62 -2.72
C GLY A 56 2.41 5.05 -1.26
N THR A 57 3.22 6.08 -1.02
CA THR A 57 3.40 6.60 0.33
C THR A 57 2.14 7.31 0.86
N ALA A 58 1.34 7.94 0.00
CA ALA A 58 0.05 8.51 0.39
C ALA A 58 -0.94 7.44 0.89
N ILE A 59 -1.00 6.27 0.25
CA ILE A 59 -1.83 5.14 0.69
C ILE A 59 -1.35 4.64 2.06
N ILE A 60 -0.05 4.49 2.27
CA ILE A 60 0.52 4.04 3.54
C ILE A 60 0.21 5.03 4.68
N LEU A 61 0.39 6.33 4.46
CA LEU A 61 0.04 7.34 5.47
C LEU A 61 -1.45 7.35 5.80
N THR A 62 -2.29 7.16 4.79
CA THR A 62 -3.73 7.04 4.97
C THR A 62 -4.04 5.84 5.86
N ALA A 63 -3.45 4.67 5.57
CA ALA A 63 -3.60 3.46 6.39
C ALA A 63 -3.11 3.67 7.85
N ILE A 64 -1.99 4.36 8.05
CA ILE A 64 -1.48 4.74 9.39
C ILE A 64 -2.51 5.60 10.13
N LEU A 65 -3.03 6.64 9.48
CA LEU A 65 -4.05 7.53 10.06
C LEU A 65 -5.31 6.74 10.46
N PHE A 66 -5.76 5.84 9.59
CA PHE A 66 -6.89 4.96 9.85
C PHE A 66 -6.63 4.04 11.05
N GLY A 67 -5.45 3.43 11.13
CA GLY A 67 -5.06 2.60 12.27
C GLY A 67 -5.06 3.37 13.60
N LEU A 68 -4.51 4.59 13.61
CA LEU A 68 -4.50 5.45 14.80
C LEU A 68 -5.91 5.84 15.25
N LEU A 69 -6.77 6.25 14.32
CA LEU A 69 -8.16 6.61 14.63
C LEU A 69 -8.99 5.41 15.09
N TRP A 70 -8.73 4.23 14.52
CA TRP A 70 -9.41 2.99 14.91
C TRP A 70 -9.05 2.62 16.34
N LEU A 71 -7.76 2.66 16.68
CA LEU A 71 -7.28 2.38 18.03
C LEU A 71 -7.81 3.39 19.07
N ALA A 72 -8.00 4.65 18.66
CA ALA A 72 -8.59 5.69 19.50
C ALA A 72 -10.11 5.55 19.73
N GLY A 73 -10.78 4.61 19.08
CA GLY A 73 -12.22 4.39 19.21
C GLY A 73 -13.09 5.37 18.39
N ALA A 74 -12.58 5.85 17.26
CA ALA A 74 -13.33 6.74 16.39
C ALA A 74 -14.63 6.07 15.86
N PRO A 75 -15.74 6.82 15.72
CA PRO A 75 -16.99 6.24 15.21
C PRO A 75 -16.85 5.80 13.75
N THR A 76 -17.32 4.59 13.43
CA THR A 76 -17.26 3.95 12.10
C THR A 76 -17.82 4.80 10.96
N ARG A 77 -18.75 5.72 11.26
CA ARG A 77 -19.31 6.69 10.28
C ARG A 77 -18.26 7.63 9.71
N LEU A 78 -17.26 8.03 10.51
CA LEU A 78 -16.15 8.85 10.04
C LEU A 78 -15.26 8.07 9.07
N PHE A 79 -15.09 6.76 9.30
CA PHE A 79 -14.32 5.91 8.41
C PHE A 79 -14.95 5.85 7.02
N ALA A 80 -16.29 5.68 6.96
CA ALA A 80 -17.02 5.70 5.70
C ALA A 80 -16.86 7.04 4.96
N GLY A 81 -16.91 8.17 5.69
CA GLY A 81 -16.72 9.50 5.12
C GLY A 81 -15.30 9.71 4.56
N VAL A 82 -14.26 9.31 5.30
CA VAL A 82 -12.87 9.44 4.87
C VAL A 82 -12.55 8.48 3.72
N LEU A 83 -13.02 7.22 3.78
CA LEU A 83 -12.87 6.26 2.68
C LEU A 83 -13.57 6.76 1.41
N GLY A 84 -14.79 7.27 1.53
CA GLY A 84 -15.52 7.86 0.40
C GLY A 84 -14.77 9.03 -0.23
N PHE A 85 -14.24 9.93 0.61
CA PHE A 85 -13.45 11.07 0.14
C PHE A 85 -12.13 10.66 -0.51
N ALA A 86 -11.40 9.72 0.09
CA ALA A 86 -10.16 9.17 -0.46
C ALA A 86 -10.40 8.46 -1.79
N ALA A 87 -11.47 7.67 -1.90
CA ALA A 87 -11.87 7.01 -3.14
C ALA A 87 -12.24 8.02 -4.23
N ALA A 88 -12.97 9.09 -3.89
CA ALA A 88 -13.30 10.17 -4.84
C ALA A 88 -12.03 10.87 -5.37
N ILE A 89 -11.08 11.20 -4.49
CA ILE A 89 -9.80 11.79 -4.88
C ILE A 89 -9.02 10.82 -5.77
N ALA A 90 -8.91 9.56 -5.37
CA ALA A 90 -8.22 8.53 -6.16
C ALA A 90 -8.84 8.40 -7.55
N PHE A 91 -10.18 8.37 -7.64
CA PHE A 91 -10.90 8.31 -8.90
C PHE A 91 -10.57 9.50 -9.82
N VAL A 92 -10.61 10.73 -9.29
CA VAL A 92 -10.26 11.94 -10.06
C VAL A 92 -8.80 11.89 -10.54
N LEU A 93 -7.88 11.45 -9.69
CA LEU A 93 -6.45 11.39 -9.99
C LEU A 93 -6.09 10.28 -10.99
N VAL A 94 -6.86 9.19 -10.99
CA VAL A 94 -6.77 8.14 -12.00
C VAL A 94 -7.31 8.65 -13.33
N TRP A 95 -8.49 9.28 -13.31
CA TRP A 95 -9.15 9.79 -14.52
C TRP A 95 -8.33 10.84 -15.26
N THR A 96 -7.62 11.69 -14.52
CA THR A 96 -6.82 12.78 -15.07
C THR A 96 -5.45 12.35 -15.60
N SER A 97 -5.04 11.10 -15.40
CA SER A 97 -3.71 10.61 -15.80
C SER A 97 -3.79 9.47 -16.82
N PRO A 98 -3.42 9.71 -18.09
CA PRO A 98 -3.42 8.68 -19.14
C PRO A 98 -2.60 7.44 -18.75
N ASN A 99 -1.46 7.64 -18.09
CA ASN A 99 -0.58 6.56 -17.62
C ASN A 99 -1.20 5.68 -16.51
N ARG A 100 -2.12 6.23 -15.70
CA ARG A 100 -2.81 5.46 -14.66
C ARG A 100 -3.99 4.69 -15.25
N MET A 101 -4.65 5.29 -16.23
CA MET A 101 -5.73 4.66 -16.96
C MET A 101 -5.25 3.44 -17.75
N SER A 102 -4.10 3.53 -18.42
CA SER A 102 -3.51 2.40 -19.15
C SER A 102 -3.13 1.23 -18.24
N ARG A 103 -2.68 1.50 -17.00
CA ARG A 103 -2.43 0.44 -16.02
C ARG A 103 -3.70 -0.27 -15.55
N LEU A 104 -4.82 0.45 -15.44
CA LEU A 104 -6.10 -0.15 -15.03
C LEU A 104 -6.74 -0.98 -16.16
N SER A 105 -6.58 -0.57 -17.42
CA SER A 105 -6.98 -1.41 -18.56
C SER A 105 -6.14 -2.69 -18.62
N CYS A 106 -4.83 -2.62 -18.34
CA CYS A 106 -3.98 -3.82 -18.23
C CYS A 106 -4.42 -4.82 -17.15
N MET A 107 -5.08 -4.35 -16.09
CA MET A 107 -5.64 -5.19 -15.03
C MET A 107 -7.02 -5.78 -15.38
N GLY A 108 -7.55 -5.51 -16.59
CA GLY A 108 -8.85 -5.99 -17.04
C GLY A 108 -10.05 -5.29 -16.39
N VAL A 109 -9.83 -4.12 -15.76
CA VAL A 109 -10.88 -3.39 -15.02
C VAL A 109 -11.74 -2.52 -15.96
N LEU A 110 -11.20 -2.06 -17.08
CA LEU A 110 -11.83 -1.07 -17.97
C LEU A 110 -11.99 -1.50 -19.43
N GLY A 111 -11.49 -2.69 -19.83
CA GLY A 111 -11.57 -3.20 -21.20
C GLY A 111 -10.55 -4.30 -21.48
N GLU A 112 -10.52 -4.80 -22.72
CA GLU A 112 -9.47 -5.71 -23.20
C GLU A 112 -8.12 -4.97 -23.21
N PRO A 113 -7.02 -5.62 -22.77
CA PRO A 113 -5.70 -5.00 -22.79
C PRO A 113 -5.30 -4.64 -24.22
N ASP A 114 -4.89 -3.39 -24.42
CA ASP A 114 -4.30 -2.95 -25.68
C ASP A 114 -3.00 -3.75 -25.92
N PRO A 115 -2.78 -4.37 -27.11
CA PRO A 115 -1.58 -5.17 -27.37
C PRO A 115 -0.26 -4.38 -27.34
N ASP A 116 -0.33 -3.05 -27.36
CA ASP A 116 0.85 -2.18 -27.27
C ASP A 116 1.38 -2.13 -25.83
N ASP A 117 2.52 -2.81 -25.60
CA ASP A 117 3.60 -2.74 -24.58
C ASP A 117 3.33 -2.29 -23.12
N GLY A 118 2.24 -1.60 -22.79
CA GLY A 118 1.95 -1.05 -21.46
C GLY A 118 1.65 -2.09 -20.38
N CYS A 119 1.30 -3.32 -20.78
CA CYS A 119 0.96 -4.41 -19.87
C CYS A 119 2.08 -5.44 -19.69
N TRP A 120 3.21 -5.29 -20.41
CA TRP A 120 4.30 -6.26 -20.46
C TRP A 120 4.80 -6.64 -19.07
N GLN A 121 5.05 -5.64 -18.23
CA GLN A 121 5.59 -5.81 -16.88
C GLN A 121 4.61 -6.53 -15.94
N ALA A 122 3.31 -6.21 -16.02
CA ALA A 122 2.31 -6.87 -15.20
C ALA A 122 2.08 -8.34 -15.63
N ALA A 123 2.05 -8.59 -16.94
CA ALA A 123 1.87 -9.93 -17.50
C ALA A 123 3.04 -10.86 -17.14
N HIS A 124 4.29 -10.41 -17.34
CA HIS A 124 5.49 -11.21 -17.02
C HIS A 124 5.63 -11.44 -15.51
N GLY A 125 5.16 -10.51 -14.66
CA GLY A 125 5.05 -10.75 -13.23
C GLY A 125 4.11 -11.91 -12.87
N ILE A 126 2.98 -12.02 -13.56
CA ILE A 126 2.05 -13.15 -13.38
C ILE A 126 2.64 -14.44 -13.95
N TYR A 127 3.30 -14.39 -15.09
CA TYR A 127 3.96 -15.55 -15.70
C TYR A 127 5.11 -16.10 -14.86
N ALA A 128 5.93 -15.24 -14.26
CA ALA A 128 6.96 -15.63 -13.29
C ALA A 128 6.33 -16.40 -12.11
N LEU A 129 5.24 -15.87 -11.54
CA LEU A 129 4.55 -16.53 -10.44
C LEU A 129 3.93 -17.88 -10.86
N ALA A 130 3.38 -17.96 -12.07
CA ALA A 130 2.70 -19.15 -12.57
C ALA A 130 3.67 -20.29 -12.95
N SER A 131 4.89 -19.97 -13.39
CA SER A 131 5.87 -20.94 -13.88
C SER A 131 6.60 -21.71 -12.77
N GLY A 132 6.57 -21.24 -11.52
CA GLY A 132 7.26 -21.88 -10.39
C GLY A 132 6.66 -23.19 -9.88
N GLY A 133 5.41 -23.53 -10.22
CA GLY A 133 4.79 -24.78 -9.75
C GLY A 133 4.80 -24.95 -8.22
N TRP A 134 4.88 -26.19 -7.72
CA TRP A 134 4.82 -26.47 -6.28
C TRP A 134 6.12 -26.17 -5.52
N PHE A 135 7.27 -26.44 -6.14
CA PHE A 135 8.60 -26.41 -5.49
C PHE A 135 9.61 -25.46 -6.16
N GLY A 136 9.21 -24.76 -7.22
CA GLY A 136 10.08 -23.82 -7.93
C GLY A 136 10.95 -24.48 -9.00
N SER A 137 11.59 -23.63 -9.79
CA SER A 137 12.62 -24.01 -10.77
C SER A 137 14.02 -24.13 -10.15
N GLY A 138 14.20 -23.67 -8.92
CA GLY A 138 15.48 -23.63 -8.21
C GLY A 138 16.02 -22.20 -8.05
N LEU A 139 16.78 -21.98 -6.97
CA LEU A 139 17.36 -20.67 -6.68
C LEU A 139 18.29 -20.20 -7.82
N GLY A 140 18.04 -18.99 -8.31
CA GLY A 140 18.77 -18.41 -9.44
C GLY A 140 18.40 -18.95 -10.82
N ALA A 141 17.46 -19.90 -10.92
CA ALA A 141 17.01 -20.48 -12.18
C ALA A 141 15.79 -19.75 -12.80
N SER A 142 15.38 -18.60 -12.25
CA SER A 142 14.31 -17.77 -12.82
C SER A 142 14.69 -17.28 -14.21
N VAL A 143 13.85 -17.55 -15.20
CA VAL A 143 14.00 -17.13 -16.60
C VAL A 143 13.61 -15.66 -16.74
N GLU A 144 12.54 -15.24 -16.04
CA GLU A 144 12.01 -13.87 -16.08
C GLU A 144 13.01 -12.84 -15.54
N LYS A 145 13.82 -13.25 -14.58
CA LYS A 145 14.91 -12.45 -13.99
C LYS A 145 15.99 -12.01 -14.98
N TRP A 146 16.23 -12.75 -16.07
CA TRP A 146 17.38 -12.51 -16.97
C TRP A 146 17.08 -11.60 -18.16
N GLY A 147 15.88 -11.00 -18.23
CA GLY A 147 15.62 -9.94 -19.22
C GLY A 147 14.19 -9.82 -19.73
N GLN A 148 13.25 -10.64 -19.23
CA GLN A 148 11.84 -10.53 -19.64
C GLN A 148 11.02 -9.64 -18.70
N LEU A 149 11.43 -9.51 -17.44
CA LEU A 149 10.77 -8.64 -16.47
C LEU A 149 11.59 -7.38 -16.18
N PRO A 150 11.05 -6.16 -16.43
CA PRO A 150 11.66 -4.91 -15.96
C PRO A 150 11.58 -4.82 -14.42
N GLU A 151 12.65 -4.29 -13.81
CA GLU A 151 12.80 -4.17 -12.34
C GLU A 151 12.47 -5.46 -11.53
N PRO A 152 13.08 -6.61 -11.89
CA PRO A 152 12.78 -7.90 -11.26
C PRO A 152 13.10 -7.92 -9.76
N HIS A 153 14.10 -7.14 -9.35
CA HIS A 153 14.62 -7.12 -7.99
C HIS A 153 13.90 -6.15 -7.03
N THR A 154 13.02 -5.27 -7.52
CA THR A 154 12.31 -4.30 -6.66
C THR A 154 10.82 -4.61 -6.61
N ASP A 155 10.13 -4.43 -7.72
CA ASP A 155 8.67 -4.37 -7.75
C ASP A 155 8.06 -5.77 -7.93
N PHE A 156 8.86 -6.71 -8.47
CA PHE A 156 8.45 -8.08 -8.77
C PHE A 156 9.27 -9.16 -8.03
N ILE A 157 9.98 -8.80 -6.96
CA ILE A 157 10.80 -9.75 -6.20
C ILE A 157 9.98 -10.94 -5.68
N PHE A 158 8.71 -10.71 -5.31
CA PHE A 158 7.81 -11.78 -4.87
C PHE A 158 7.44 -12.74 -6.01
N ALA A 159 7.25 -12.23 -7.23
CA ALA A 159 6.94 -13.05 -8.40
C ALA A 159 8.12 -13.99 -8.74
N ILE A 160 9.35 -13.47 -8.68
CA ILE A 160 10.57 -14.26 -8.88
C ILE A 160 10.78 -15.26 -7.76
N THR A 161 10.47 -14.89 -6.52
CA THR A 161 10.50 -15.84 -5.40
C THR A 161 9.53 -17.00 -5.66
N GLY A 162 8.38 -16.72 -6.26
CA GLY A 162 7.43 -17.74 -6.71
C GLY A 162 7.96 -18.60 -7.83
N GLU A 163 8.69 -18.05 -8.80
CA GLU A 163 9.33 -18.84 -9.85
C GLU A 163 10.42 -19.76 -9.29
N GLU A 164 11.32 -19.22 -8.46
CA GLU A 164 12.50 -19.94 -7.96
C GLU A 164 12.17 -20.96 -6.87
N LEU A 165 11.23 -20.66 -5.96
CA LEU A 165 10.87 -21.49 -4.80
C LEU A 165 9.46 -22.12 -4.87
N GLY A 166 8.67 -21.76 -5.87
CA GLY A 166 7.32 -22.28 -6.08
C GLY A 166 6.31 -21.82 -5.03
N LEU A 167 5.19 -22.53 -5.01
CA LEU A 167 4.10 -22.31 -4.06
C LEU A 167 4.56 -22.47 -2.60
N ALA A 168 5.42 -23.45 -2.31
CA ALA A 168 5.93 -23.66 -0.96
C ALA A 168 6.73 -22.46 -0.44
N GLY A 169 7.60 -21.87 -1.26
CA GLY A 169 8.38 -20.69 -0.91
C GLY A 169 7.52 -19.45 -0.71
N THR A 170 6.62 -19.17 -1.65
CA THR A 170 5.72 -18.00 -1.58
C THR A 170 4.78 -18.06 -0.37
N LEU A 171 4.18 -19.22 -0.09
CA LEU A 171 3.35 -19.40 1.11
C LEU A 171 4.16 -19.22 2.39
N SER A 172 5.41 -19.68 2.42
CA SER A 172 6.29 -19.49 3.57
C SER A 172 6.57 -18.00 3.81
N VAL A 173 6.85 -17.22 2.75
CA VAL A 173 7.04 -15.76 2.84
C VAL A 173 5.77 -15.07 3.35
N LEU A 174 4.59 -15.42 2.81
CA LEU A 174 3.31 -14.88 3.28
C LEU A 174 3.05 -15.23 4.75
N ALA A 175 3.36 -16.45 5.17
CA ALA A 175 3.22 -16.88 6.55
C ALA A 175 4.14 -16.09 7.49
N LEU A 176 5.38 -15.79 7.08
CA LEU A 176 6.30 -14.94 7.84
C LEU A 176 5.79 -13.51 7.98
N PHE A 177 5.26 -12.91 6.91
CA PHE A 177 4.64 -11.57 6.99
C PHE A 177 3.39 -11.57 7.87
N ALA A 178 2.56 -12.62 7.79
CA ALA A 178 1.39 -12.76 8.65
C ALA A 178 1.78 -12.94 10.13
N ALA A 179 2.82 -13.74 10.41
CA ALA A 179 3.36 -13.93 11.76
C ALA A 179 3.93 -12.61 12.32
N LEU A 180 4.64 -11.84 11.50
CA LEU A 180 5.15 -10.51 11.87
C LEU A 180 4.00 -9.55 12.20
N GLY A 181 2.96 -9.52 11.36
CA GLY A 181 1.77 -8.71 11.60
C GLY A 181 1.03 -9.10 12.89
N TYR A 182 0.87 -10.41 13.12
CA TYR A 182 0.26 -10.93 14.34
C TYR A 182 1.09 -10.58 15.59
N ALA A 183 2.41 -10.75 15.52
CA ALA A 183 3.32 -10.41 16.62
C ALA A 183 3.33 -8.89 16.91
N GLY A 184 3.10 -8.04 15.92
CA GLY A 184 3.02 -6.59 16.12
C GLY A 184 1.70 -6.11 16.74
N ILE A 185 0.61 -6.87 16.62
CA ILE A 185 -0.70 -6.53 17.21
C ILE A 185 -0.82 -7.05 18.65
N ARG A 186 -0.15 -8.16 18.96
CA ARG A 186 -0.17 -8.82 20.26
C ARG A 186 0.71 -8.11 21.28
#